data_AF-A0A1D2R6Q7-F1
#
_entry.id   AF-A0A1D2R6Q7-F1
#
_cell.length_a   1.000
_cell.length_b   1.000
_cell.length_c   1.000
_cell.angle_alpha   90.00
_cell.angle_beta   90.00
_cell.angle_gamma   90.00
#
_symmetry.space_group_name_H-M   'P 1'
#
loop_
_entity.id
_entity.type
_entity.pdbx_description
1 polymer ?
#
loop_
_entity_poly.entity_id
_entity_poly.type
_entity_poly.pdbx_seq_one_letter_code
_entity_poly.pdbx_strand_id
1 'polypeptide(L)'
;MIKKAEQSEIERIADGLLVNLRGELGLPDVIAERWRKEQPILVKDIDGNPSYWLVPVASGDRLVGFLRLGLEGVLLAYGRFGQWRKLCDFPPLSYLSNENAEREIYKAFGDSHEEISPPRLVHDGPVDRIAWLSKGRSVDGTKMLLFWTFGTSYSRPEGEEPEYGLL
;
A
#
# COMPACT_ATOMS: atom_id res chain seq x y z
N MET A 1 23.18 -7.84 -9.02
CA MET A 1 21.88 -8.48 -8.74
C MET A 1 21.57 -8.26 -7.28
N ILE A 2 20.50 -7.51 -6.96
CA ILE A 2 20.12 -7.26 -5.55
C ILE A 2 19.42 -8.52 -5.04
N LYS A 3 19.92 -9.09 -3.93
CA LYS A 3 19.31 -10.27 -3.30
C LYS A 3 18.09 -9.81 -2.49
N LYS A 4 16.90 -10.27 -2.89
CA LYS A 4 15.67 -10.06 -2.12
C LYS A 4 15.73 -10.88 -0.82
N ALA A 5 15.52 -10.22 0.32
CA ALA A 5 15.36 -10.86 1.61
C ALA A 5 14.07 -11.68 1.66
N GLU A 6 14.08 -12.72 2.48
CA GLU A 6 12.89 -13.53 2.75
C GLU A 6 11.96 -12.79 3.73
N GLN A 7 10.67 -13.14 3.69
CA GLN A 7 9.68 -12.46 4.53
C GLN A 7 10.00 -12.53 6.02
N SER A 8 10.44 -13.69 6.53
CA SER A 8 10.82 -13.87 7.94
C SER A 8 12.02 -13.01 8.35
N GLU A 9 12.94 -12.73 7.41
CA GLU A 9 14.06 -11.84 7.63
C GLU A 9 13.59 -10.39 7.75
N ILE A 10 12.68 -9.96 6.86
CA ILE A 10 12.05 -8.65 6.90
C ILE A 10 11.26 -8.44 8.19
N GLU A 11 10.53 -9.45 8.65
CA GLU A 11 9.79 -9.41 9.91
C GLU A 11 10.73 -9.14 11.09
N ARG A 12 11.85 -9.88 11.18
CA ARG A 12 12.86 -9.70 12.22
C ARG A 12 13.53 -8.33 12.18
N ILE A 13 13.84 -7.83 10.99
CA ILE A 13 14.43 -6.50 10.82
C ILE A 13 13.44 -5.43 11.28
N ALA A 14 12.18 -5.53 10.87
CA ALA A 14 11.13 -4.59 11.25
C ALA A 14 10.91 -4.55 12.76
N ASP A 15 10.90 -5.70 13.44
CA ASP A 15 10.79 -5.77 14.90
C ASP A 15 11.91 -4.97 15.58
N GLY A 16 13.15 -5.15 15.14
CA GLY A 16 14.29 -4.39 15.67
C GLY A 16 14.18 -2.88 15.42
N LEU A 17 13.73 -2.47 14.23
CA LEU A 17 13.56 -1.06 13.89
C LEU A 17 12.43 -0.40 14.69
N LEU A 18 11.28 -1.06 14.85
CA LEU A 18 10.14 -0.49 15.56
C LEU A 18 10.40 -0.28 17.05
N VAL A 19 11.21 -1.12 17.68
CA VAL A 19 11.66 -0.91 19.07
C VAL A 19 12.43 0.41 19.18
N ASN A 20 13.30 0.72 18.22
CA ASN A 20 14.10 1.94 18.22
C ASN A 20 13.28 3.19 17.83
N LEU A 21 12.30 3.03 16.93
CA LEU A 21 11.52 4.14 16.36
C LEU A 21 10.26 4.51 17.17
N ARG A 22 9.98 3.82 18.28
CA ARG A 22 8.74 4.00 19.05
C ARG A 22 8.49 5.46 19.50
N GLY A 23 9.54 6.21 19.78
CA GLY A 23 9.45 7.64 20.13
C GLY A 23 9.50 8.60 18.93
N GLU A 24 10.01 8.17 17.78
CA GLU A 24 10.27 9.04 16.61
C GLU A 24 9.04 9.20 15.71
N LEU A 25 8.10 8.25 15.75
CA LEU A 25 6.91 8.32 14.91
C LEU A 25 5.96 9.46 15.30
N GLY A 26 6.14 10.09 16.47
CA GLY A 26 5.27 11.19 16.92
C GLY A 26 3.80 10.77 17.05
N LEU A 27 3.57 9.50 17.41
CA LEU A 27 2.23 8.98 17.70
C LEU A 27 1.79 9.47 19.09
N PRO A 28 0.51 9.84 19.29
CA PRO A 28 -0.03 10.09 20.62
C PRO A 28 0.24 8.90 21.56
N ASP A 29 0.55 9.14 22.83
CA ASP A 29 0.96 8.11 23.80
C ASP A 29 0.02 6.90 23.83
N VAL A 30 -1.30 7.15 23.86
CA VAL A 30 -2.32 6.09 23.86
C VAL A 30 -2.27 5.18 22.62
N ILE A 31 -1.81 5.70 21.48
CA ILE A 31 -1.61 4.95 20.24
C ILE A 31 -0.26 4.23 20.30
N ALA A 32 0.81 4.92 20.73
CA ALA A 32 2.15 4.36 20.87
C ALA A 32 2.25 3.21 21.91
N GLU A 33 1.30 3.14 22.84
CA GLU A 33 1.18 2.04 23.81
C GLU A 33 0.54 0.78 23.23
N ARG A 34 -0.33 0.93 22.21
CA ARG A 34 -1.20 -0.16 21.71
C ARG A 34 -0.94 -0.56 20.27
N TRP A 35 -0.02 0.12 19.62
CA TRP A 35 0.39 -0.19 18.26
C TRP A 35 1.09 -1.55 18.15
N ARG A 36 1.00 -2.16 16.97
CA ARG A 36 1.65 -3.42 16.57
C ARG A 36 2.05 -3.33 15.11
N LYS A 37 3.03 -4.14 14.70
CA LYS A 37 3.27 -4.35 13.26
C LYS A 37 2.23 -5.30 12.69
N GLU A 38 1.98 -5.12 11.41
CA GLU A 38 1.28 -6.08 10.59
C GLU A 38 2.29 -6.88 9.74
N GLN A 39 1.78 -7.87 9.02
CA GLN A 39 2.60 -8.67 8.13
C GLN A 39 3.25 -7.78 7.04
N PRO A 40 4.55 -7.92 6.75
CA PRO A 40 5.18 -7.23 5.64
C PRO A 40 4.56 -7.60 4.31
N ILE A 41 4.33 -6.59 3.46
CA ILE A 41 3.75 -6.73 2.14
C ILE A 41 4.82 -6.37 1.11
N LEU A 42 5.09 -7.29 0.17
CA LEU A 42 5.97 -6.99 -0.95
C LEU A 42 5.22 -6.13 -1.97
N VAL A 43 5.58 -4.85 -2.05
CA VAL A 43 5.05 -3.92 -3.03
C VAL A 43 5.82 -4.08 -4.34
N LYS A 44 5.07 -4.07 -5.44
CA LYS A 44 5.60 -4.18 -6.80
C LYS A 44 5.40 -2.87 -7.56
N ASP A 45 6.09 -2.70 -8.67
CA ASP A 45 5.69 -1.72 -9.67
C ASP A 45 4.45 -2.20 -10.45
N ILE A 46 3.94 -1.35 -11.35
CA ILE A 46 2.78 -1.65 -12.18
C ILE A 46 3.00 -2.85 -13.12
N ASP A 47 4.26 -3.13 -13.48
CA ASP A 47 4.65 -4.25 -14.36
C ASP A 47 4.76 -5.57 -13.59
N GLY A 48 4.86 -5.51 -12.26
CA GLY A 48 4.93 -6.64 -11.36
C GLY A 48 6.34 -6.98 -10.87
N ASN A 49 7.33 -6.11 -11.12
CA ASN A 49 8.66 -6.27 -10.56
C ASN A 49 8.65 -5.94 -9.07
N PRO A 50 9.35 -6.70 -8.22
CA PRO A 50 9.53 -6.37 -6.81
C PRO A 50 10.20 -5.01 -6.63
N SER A 51 9.64 -4.17 -5.76
CA SER A 51 10.15 -2.82 -5.50
C SER A 51 10.67 -2.66 -4.08
N TYR A 52 9.81 -2.86 -3.07
CA TYR A 52 10.17 -2.73 -1.66
C TYR A 52 9.18 -3.49 -0.76
N TRP A 53 9.54 -3.66 0.50
CA TRP A 53 8.66 -4.18 1.54
C TRP A 53 7.99 -3.02 2.28
N LEU A 54 6.65 -3.03 2.31
CA LEU A 54 5.87 -2.18 3.20
C LEU A 54 5.59 -2.98 4.47
N VAL A 55 5.97 -2.44 5.63
CA VAL A 55 5.60 -3.01 6.93
C VAL A 55 4.57 -2.07 7.56
N PRO A 56 3.27 -2.41 7.50
CA PRO A 56 2.25 -1.58 8.09
C PRO A 56 2.31 -1.65 9.61
N VAL A 57 1.91 -0.56 10.23
CA VAL A 57 1.85 -0.42 11.67
C VAL A 57 0.44 0.02 12.03
N ALA A 58 -0.19 -0.72 12.93
CA ALA A 58 -1.59 -0.55 13.27
C ALA A 58 -1.80 -0.40 14.77
N SER A 59 -2.84 0.32 15.18
CA SER A 59 -3.36 0.34 16.55
C SER A 59 -4.86 0.04 16.49
N GLY A 60 -5.28 -1.07 17.10
CA GLY A 60 -6.62 -1.60 16.89
C GLY A 60 -6.86 -1.99 15.42
N ASP A 61 -7.88 -1.41 14.80
CA ASP A 61 -8.25 -1.59 13.39
C ASP A 61 -7.75 -0.45 12.49
N ARG A 62 -6.80 0.38 12.95
CA ARG A 62 -6.34 1.58 12.24
C ARG A 62 -4.87 1.52 11.86
N LEU A 63 -4.56 1.94 10.64
CA LEU A 63 -3.20 2.12 10.12
C LEU A 63 -2.62 3.42 10.66
N VAL A 64 -1.68 3.33 11.58
CA VAL A 64 -1.10 4.49 12.26
C VAL A 64 0.27 4.87 11.71
N GLY A 65 0.95 3.95 11.03
CA GLY A 65 2.20 4.24 10.33
C GLY A 65 2.73 3.10 9.50
N PHE A 66 3.97 3.24 9.05
CA PHE A 66 4.63 2.25 8.23
C PHE A 66 6.15 2.33 8.38
N LEU A 67 6.80 1.20 8.10
CA LEU A 67 8.19 1.16 7.62
C LEU A 67 8.20 0.80 6.14
N ARG A 68 9.12 1.38 5.40
CA ARG A 68 9.44 1.02 4.02
C ARG A 68 10.86 0.50 4.00
N LEU A 69 11.01 -0.77 3.68
CA LEU A 69 12.31 -1.43 3.63
C LEU A 69 12.62 -1.80 2.19
N GLY A 70 13.86 -1.61 1.75
CA GLY A 70 14.35 -2.09 0.46
C GLY A 70 14.21 -3.61 0.36
N LEU A 71 14.43 -4.16 -0.83
CA LEU A 71 14.30 -5.61 -1.05
C LEU A 71 15.22 -6.43 -0.13
N GLU A 72 16.35 -5.86 0.25
CA GLU A 72 17.37 -6.40 1.16
C GLU A 72 17.12 -6.08 2.65
N GLY A 73 16.02 -5.39 2.98
CA GLY A 73 15.65 -5.04 4.36
C GLY A 73 16.25 -3.74 4.90
N VAL A 74 16.97 -2.96 4.08
CA VAL A 74 17.47 -1.62 4.48
C VAL A 74 16.30 -0.65 4.66
N LEU A 75 16.28 0.10 5.76
CA LEU A 75 15.25 1.13 5.99
C LEU A 75 15.39 2.25 4.96
N LEU A 76 14.37 2.42 4.12
CA LEU A 76 14.29 3.49 3.11
C LEU A 76 13.48 4.67 3.62
N ALA A 77 12.40 4.40 4.33
CA ALA A 77 11.54 5.44 4.91
C ALA A 77 10.74 4.87 6.08
N TYR A 78 10.31 5.75 6.99
CA TYR A 78 9.26 5.48 7.95
C TYR A 78 8.33 6.67 8.03
N GLY A 79 7.10 6.46 8.48
CA GLY A 79 6.14 7.55 8.56
C GLY A 79 4.81 7.15 9.16
N ARG A 80 3.88 8.10 9.12
CA ARG A 80 2.50 7.93 9.56
C ARG A 80 1.55 7.99 8.38
N PHE A 81 0.42 7.31 8.50
CA PHE A 81 -0.69 7.51 7.57
C PHE A 81 -1.50 8.73 8.01
N GLY A 82 -1.68 9.71 7.13
CA GLY A 82 -2.41 10.95 7.43
C GLY A 82 -1.70 11.88 8.42
N GLN A 83 -2.33 13.02 8.74
CA GLN A 83 -1.82 14.03 9.68
C GLN A 83 -2.62 14.09 10.99
N TRP A 84 -3.46 13.10 11.25
CA TRP A 84 -4.61 13.27 12.12
C TRP A 84 -4.34 13.04 13.61
N ARG A 85 -5.10 13.75 14.46
CA ARG A 85 -4.85 13.84 15.91
C ARG A 85 -5.48 12.71 16.73
N LYS A 86 -6.51 12.04 16.20
CA LYS A 86 -7.24 10.96 16.90
C LYS A 86 -7.13 9.65 16.14
N LEU A 87 -7.24 8.54 16.88
CA LEU A 87 -7.16 7.19 16.31
C LEU A 87 -8.22 6.94 15.20
N CYS A 88 -9.44 7.46 15.36
CA CYS A 88 -10.53 7.31 14.38
C CYS A 88 -10.26 7.98 13.03
N ASP A 89 -9.35 8.94 13.00
CA ASP A 89 -9.04 9.71 11.79
C ASP A 89 -8.02 8.98 10.91
N PHE A 90 -7.38 7.93 11.44
CA PHE A 90 -6.46 7.09 10.68
C PHE A 90 -7.22 6.12 9.78
N PRO A 91 -6.68 5.77 8.59
CA PRO A 91 -7.32 4.81 7.71
C PRO A 91 -7.50 3.45 8.40
N PRO A 92 -8.63 2.76 8.21
CA PRO A 92 -8.78 1.38 8.67
C PRO A 92 -7.75 0.44 8.04
N LEU A 93 -7.33 -0.57 8.79
CA LEU A 93 -6.41 -1.62 8.36
C LEU A 93 -6.95 -2.41 7.15
N SER A 94 -8.26 -2.50 7.00
CA SER A 94 -8.90 -3.12 5.83
C SER A 94 -8.52 -2.44 4.50
N TYR A 95 -7.95 -1.22 4.50
CA TYR A 95 -7.39 -0.63 3.29
C TYR A 95 -6.24 -1.45 2.68
N LEU A 96 -5.59 -2.30 3.46
CA LEU A 96 -4.53 -3.20 2.98
C LEU A 96 -5.03 -4.64 2.74
N SER A 97 -6.35 -4.87 2.68
CA SER A 97 -6.93 -6.17 2.36
C SER A 97 -7.25 -6.30 0.86
N ASN A 98 -6.93 -7.48 0.29
CA ASN A 98 -7.28 -7.83 -1.08
C ASN A 98 -8.80 -7.80 -1.29
N GLU A 99 -9.57 -8.33 -0.34
CA GLU A 99 -11.04 -8.39 -0.40
C GLU A 99 -11.66 -7.00 -0.43
N ASN A 100 -11.13 -6.07 0.36
CA ASN A 100 -11.58 -4.70 0.36
C ASN A 100 -11.21 -4.00 -0.95
N ALA A 101 -10.00 -4.22 -1.46
CA ALA A 101 -9.56 -3.67 -2.73
C ALA A 101 -10.40 -4.18 -3.90
N GLU A 102 -10.69 -5.47 -3.91
CA GLU A 102 -11.52 -6.11 -4.93
C GLU A 102 -12.90 -5.46 -4.93
N ARG A 103 -13.53 -5.36 -3.75
CA ARG A 103 -14.85 -4.74 -3.61
C ARG A 103 -14.87 -3.29 -4.11
N GLU A 104 -13.90 -2.46 -3.72
CA GLU A 104 -13.89 -1.05 -4.13
C GLU A 104 -13.55 -0.87 -5.62
N ILE A 105 -12.70 -1.71 -6.19
CA ILE A 105 -12.41 -1.70 -7.64
C ILE A 105 -13.64 -2.14 -8.43
N TYR A 106 -14.29 -3.25 -8.05
CA TYR A 106 -15.52 -3.70 -8.70
C TYR A 106 -16.64 -2.67 -8.59
N LYS A 107 -16.79 -2.03 -7.42
CA LYS A 107 -17.76 -0.94 -7.24
C LYS A 107 -17.49 0.25 -8.15
N ALA A 108 -16.22 0.58 -8.41
CA ALA A 108 -15.84 1.71 -9.26
C ALA A 108 -15.93 1.41 -10.76
N PHE A 109 -15.60 0.18 -11.16
CA PHE A 109 -15.32 -0.15 -12.57
C PHE A 109 -16.07 -1.37 -13.12
N GLY A 110 -16.74 -2.15 -12.26
CA GLY A 110 -17.34 -3.44 -12.61
C GLY A 110 -18.35 -3.37 -13.75
N ASP A 111 -19.16 -2.31 -13.80
CA ASP A 111 -20.17 -2.16 -14.85
C ASP A 111 -19.59 -1.71 -16.20
N SER A 112 -18.32 -1.28 -16.23
CA SER A 112 -17.66 -0.72 -17.42
C SER A 112 -16.63 -1.65 -18.04
N HIS A 113 -16.38 -2.81 -17.43
CA HIS A 113 -15.34 -3.74 -17.86
C HIS A 113 -15.86 -5.18 -17.90
N GLU A 114 -15.53 -5.90 -18.97
CA GLU A 114 -15.94 -7.29 -19.17
C GLU A 114 -15.14 -8.25 -18.28
N GLU A 115 -13.90 -7.87 -17.96
CA GLU A 115 -12.98 -8.66 -17.15
C GLU A 115 -12.25 -7.71 -16.19
N ILE A 116 -12.10 -8.13 -14.93
CA ILE A 116 -11.27 -7.45 -13.93
C ILE A 116 -10.45 -8.51 -13.20
N SER A 117 -9.13 -8.38 -13.22
CA SER A 117 -8.22 -9.29 -12.51
C SER A 117 -8.27 -9.05 -10.99
N PRO A 118 -7.90 -10.05 -10.18
CA PRO A 118 -7.69 -9.83 -8.75
C PRO A 118 -6.72 -8.66 -8.50
N PRO A 119 -6.98 -7.85 -7.45
CA PRO A 119 -6.15 -6.69 -7.16
C PRO A 119 -4.81 -7.09 -6.58
N ARG A 120 -3.80 -6.27 -6.83
CA ARG A 120 -2.47 -6.37 -6.19
C ARG A 120 -1.99 -5.01 -5.74
N LEU A 121 -1.29 -4.96 -4.61
CA LEU A 121 -0.71 -3.72 -4.10
C LEU A 121 0.55 -3.36 -4.91
N VAL A 122 0.57 -2.15 -5.45
CA VAL A 122 1.67 -1.59 -6.25
C VAL A 122 2.00 -0.17 -5.80
N HIS A 123 3.09 0.38 -6.32
CA HIS A 123 3.25 1.83 -6.42
C HIS A 123 3.08 2.28 -7.88
N ASP A 124 2.36 3.38 -8.09
CA ASP A 124 2.12 3.97 -9.41
C ASP A 124 3.04 5.18 -9.62
N GLY A 125 4.18 4.96 -10.29
CA GLY A 125 5.22 5.98 -10.43
C GLY A 125 6.03 6.14 -9.14
N PRO A 126 5.96 7.31 -8.45
CA PRO A 126 6.71 7.55 -7.21
C PRO A 126 6.45 6.48 -6.14
N VAL A 127 7.50 6.10 -5.40
CA VAL A 127 7.49 5.02 -4.40
C VAL A 127 6.57 5.29 -3.19
N ASP A 128 6.06 6.51 -3.05
CA ASP A 128 5.10 6.91 -2.03
C ASP A 128 3.63 6.86 -2.50
N ARG A 129 3.38 6.72 -3.81
CA ARG A 129 2.03 6.57 -4.38
C ARG A 129 1.61 5.10 -4.40
N ILE A 130 1.25 4.58 -3.23
CA ILE A 130 0.75 3.20 -3.08
C ILE A 130 -0.70 3.12 -3.59
N ALA A 131 -0.97 2.12 -4.42
CA ALA A 131 -2.28 1.86 -5.00
C ALA A 131 -2.55 0.36 -5.10
N TRP A 132 -3.82 -0.02 -5.06
CA TRP A 132 -4.29 -1.31 -5.52
C TRP A 132 -4.51 -1.25 -7.02
N LEU A 133 -4.01 -2.25 -7.74
CA LEU A 133 -4.12 -2.35 -9.19
C LEU A 133 -4.83 -3.64 -9.57
N SER A 134 -5.88 -3.50 -10.37
CA SER A 134 -6.43 -4.58 -11.20
C SER A 134 -6.22 -4.25 -12.67
N LYS A 135 -6.06 -5.26 -13.50
CA LYS A 135 -6.13 -5.11 -14.95
C LYS A 135 -7.55 -5.41 -15.39
N GLY A 136 -8.09 -4.63 -16.31
CA GLY A 136 -9.39 -4.89 -16.91
C GLY A 136 -9.41 -4.69 -18.41
N ARG A 137 -10.55 -5.01 -19.00
CA ARG A 137 -10.84 -4.77 -20.42
C ARG A 137 -12.16 -4.03 -20.55
N SER A 138 -12.15 -2.84 -21.14
CA SER A 138 -13.37 -2.07 -21.42
C SER A 138 -14.20 -2.73 -22.51
N VAL A 139 -15.46 -2.29 -22.65
CA VAL A 139 -16.42 -2.84 -23.64
C VAL A 139 -15.93 -2.71 -25.09
N ASP A 140 -15.10 -1.72 -25.39
CA ASP A 140 -14.48 -1.55 -26.71
C ASP A 140 -13.23 -2.43 -26.94
N GLY A 141 -12.86 -3.25 -25.95
CA GLY A 141 -11.73 -4.16 -25.99
C GLY A 141 -10.40 -3.56 -25.52
N THR A 142 -10.36 -2.28 -25.14
CA THR A 142 -9.14 -1.61 -24.65
C THR A 142 -8.70 -2.19 -23.30
N LYS A 143 -7.40 -2.45 -23.16
CA LYS A 143 -6.82 -2.93 -21.90
C LYS A 143 -6.60 -1.75 -20.96
N MET A 144 -7.09 -1.87 -19.73
CA MET A 144 -7.11 -0.82 -18.73
C MET A 144 -6.39 -1.24 -17.46
N LEU A 145 -5.68 -0.28 -16.85
CA LEU A 145 -5.17 -0.36 -15.48
C LEU A 145 -6.18 0.36 -14.58
N LEU A 146 -6.70 -0.35 -13.59
CA LEU A 146 -7.75 0.10 -12.68
C LEU A 146 -7.16 0.25 -11.28
N PHE A 147 -7.10 1.48 -10.79
CA PHE A 147 -6.45 1.81 -9.54
C PHE A 147 -7.46 2.18 -8.46
N TRP A 148 -7.16 1.76 -7.24
CA TRP A 148 -7.82 2.21 -6.03
C TRP A 148 -6.80 2.61 -4.97
N THR A 149 -6.95 3.80 -4.40
CA THR A 149 -6.09 4.35 -3.32
C THR A 149 -6.94 4.73 -2.11
N PHE A 150 -6.33 5.36 -1.10
CA PHE A 150 -7.02 5.84 0.09
C PHE A 150 -8.03 6.96 -0.23
N GLY A 151 -9.21 6.58 -0.70
CA GLY A 151 -10.36 7.47 -0.91
C GLY A 151 -10.65 7.84 -2.36
N THR A 152 -9.90 7.34 -3.34
CA THR A 152 -10.20 7.59 -4.76
C THR A 152 -9.91 6.37 -5.62
N SER A 153 -10.54 6.34 -6.79
CA SER A 153 -10.31 5.35 -7.85
C SER A 153 -10.07 6.08 -9.15
N TYR A 154 -9.15 5.56 -9.96
CA TYR A 154 -8.85 6.11 -11.29
C TYR A 154 -8.43 4.98 -12.23
N SER A 155 -8.46 5.25 -13.53
CA SER A 155 -8.04 4.28 -14.55
C SER A 155 -7.21 4.95 -15.63
N ARG A 156 -6.39 4.15 -16.33
CA ARG A 156 -5.74 4.56 -17.58
C ARG A 156 -5.51 3.35 -18.51
N PRO A 157 -5.44 3.53 -19.83
CA PRO A 157 -4.99 2.50 -20.76
C PRO A 157 -3.66 1.86 -20.37
N GLU A 158 -3.52 0.55 -20.65
CA GLU A 158 -2.23 -0.13 -20.49
C GLU A 158 -1.23 0.42 -21.52
N GLY A 159 -0.05 0.85 -21.04
CA GLY A 159 1.00 1.46 -21.87
C GLY A 159 1.01 3.00 -21.86
N GLU A 160 0.01 3.65 -21.26
CA GLU A 160 0.09 5.08 -20.97
C GLU A 160 0.89 5.36 -19.69
N GLU A 161 1.78 6.35 -19.77
CA GLU A 161 2.49 6.87 -18.61
C GLU A 161 1.52 7.62 -17.67
N PRO A 162 1.79 7.64 -16.35
CA PRO A 162 1.01 8.47 -15.44
C PRO A 162 1.08 9.94 -15.85
N GLU A 163 -0.07 10.57 -16.11
CA GLU A 163 -0.13 12.03 -16.15
C GLU A 163 0.18 12.58 -14.75
N TYR A 164 1.33 13.23 -14.60
CA TYR A 164 1.72 13.88 -13.36
C TYR A 164 0.95 15.20 -13.21
N GLY A 165 -0.27 15.13 -12.67
CA GLY A 165 -1.12 16.29 -12.40
C GLY A 165 -1.94 16.12 -11.13
N LEU A 166 -1.55 16.85 -10.07
CA LEU A 166 -2.30 17.23 -8.86
C LEU A 166 -3.44 16.28 -8.42
N LEU A 167 -3.09 15.23 -7.67
CA LEU A 167 -3.98 14.64 -6.65
C LEU A 167 -3.42 14.96 -5.27
#